data_AF-A0AAP9YGL0-F1
#
_entry.id   AF-A0AAP9YGL0-F1
#
_cell.length_a   1.000
_cell.length_b   1.000
_cell.length_c   1.000
_cell.angle_alpha   90.00
_cell.angle_beta   90.00
_cell.angle_gamma   90.00
#
_symmetry.space_group_name_H-M   'P 1'
#
loop_
_entity.id
_entity.type
_entity.pdbx_description
1 polymer ?
#
loop_
_entity_poly.entity_id
_entity_poly.type
_entity_poly.pdbx_seq_one_letter_code
_entity_poly.pdbx_strand_id
1 'polypeptide(L)'
;MDAAVMASLNDGQGDYLSAAGTVLAAGLELILDRDVERFDLATGALDRSVTLTVRKHLLQPLDRQGAFRLDGKTWHIDGIAADDGHLITFYVVP
;
A
#
# COMPACT_ATOMS: atom_id res chain seq x y z
N MET A 1 5.93 10.84 -13.63
CA MET A 1 6.64 9.64 -13.14
C MET A 1 6.46 8.56 -14.19
N ASP A 2 7.57 8.01 -14.73
CA ASP A 2 7.60 7.12 -15.89
C ASP A 2 7.13 5.69 -15.56
N ALA A 3 6.41 5.04 -16.49
CA ALA A 3 5.99 3.63 -16.34
C ALA A 3 7.18 2.67 -16.15
N ALA A 4 8.36 3.04 -16.69
CA ALA A 4 9.59 2.27 -16.56
C ALA A 4 10.16 2.26 -15.13
N VAL A 5 9.90 3.29 -14.32
CA VAL A 5 10.41 3.39 -12.94
C VAL A 5 9.60 2.50 -11.99
N MET A 6 8.29 2.33 -12.25
CA MET A 6 7.47 1.39 -11.49
C MET A 6 7.90 -0.05 -11.72
N ALA A 7 8.23 -0.44 -12.95
CA ALA A 7 8.66 -1.80 -13.26
C ALA A 7 9.94 -2.22 -12.51
N SER A 8 10.85 -1.29 -12.19
CA SER A 8 12.06 -1.57 -11.41
C SER A 8 11.88 -1.57 -9.90
N LEU A 9 10.79 -0.96 -9.40
CA LEU A 9 10.47 -0.86 -7.97
C LEU A 9 9.35 -1.82 -7.55
N ASN A 10 8.78 -2.57 -8.50
CA ASN A 10 7.66 -3.46 -8.28
C ASN A 10 8.14 -4.73 -7.55
N ASP A 11 7.69 -4.92 -6.32
CA ASP A 11 7.95 -6.15 -5.56
C ASP A 11 7.01 -7.29 -5.99
N GLY A 12 5.92 -6.99 -6.70
CA GLY A 12 5.05 -7.96 -7.33
C GLY A 12 3.65 -7.44 -7.70
N GLN A 13 2.92 -8.26 -8.44
CA GLN A 13 1.51 -8.00 -8.70
C GLN A 13 0.65 -8.53 -7.54
N GLY A 14 -0.32 -7.72 -7.11
CA GLY A 14 -1.22 -8.09 -6.02
C GLY A 14 -2.67 -7.65 -6.23
N ASP A 15 -3.53 -8.07 -5.31
CA ASP A 15 -4.95 -7.76 -5.33
C ASP A 15 -5.30 -6.75 -4.25
N TYR A 16 -6.25 -5.87 -4.54
CA TYR A 16 -6.84 -4.97 -3.59
C TYR A 16 -8.17 -5.52 -3.09
N LEU A 17 -8.35 -5.55 -1.78
CA LEU A 17 -9.46 -6.14 -1.06
C LEU A 17 -10.22 -5.05 -0.31
N SER A 18 -11.54 -5.14 -0.31
CA SER A 18 -12.40 -4.41 0.63
C SER A 18 -12.19 -4.86 2.07
N ALA A 19 -12.70 -4.10 3.04
CA ALA A 19 -12.73 -4.50 4.45
C ALA A 19 -13.42 -5.85 4.69
N ALA A 20 -14.35 -6.26 3.81
CA ALA A 20 -15.02 -7.56 3.86
C ALA A 20 -14.22 -8.70 3.19
N GLY A 21 -13.02 -8.42 2.66
CA GLY A 21 -12.17 -9.39 1.96
C GLY A 21 -12.57 -9.66 0.51
N THR A 22 -13.55 -8.93 -0.05
CA THR A 22 -13.90 -9.02 -1.47
C THR A 22 -12.84 -8.33 -2.32
N VAL A 23 -12.40 -8.96 -3.40
CA VAL A 23 -11.45 -8.36 -4.37
C VAL A 23 -12.13 -7.21 -5.10
N LEU A 24 -11.60 -6.00 -4.92
CA LEU A 24 -12.03 -4.78 -5.58
C LEU A 24 -11.23 -4.50 -6.86
N ALA A 25 -9.95 -4.85 -6.88
CA ALA A 25 -9.11 -4.80 -8.08
C ALA A 25 -8.03 -5.88 -8.01
N ALA A 26 -7.60 -6.40 -9.16
CA ALA A 26 -6.65 -7.50 -9.25
C ALA A 26 -5.47 -7.16 -10.17
N GLY A 27 -4.32 -7.80 -9.95
CA GLY A 27 -3.13 -7.62 -10.79
C GLY A 27 -2.53 -6.21 -10.73
N LEU A 28 -2.65 -5.55 -9.59
CA LEU A 28 -2.09 -4.22 -9.34
C LEU A 28 -0.58 -4.30 -9.20
N GLU A 29 0.14 -3.37 -9.81
CA GLU A 29 1.57 -3.16 -9.52
C GLU A 29 1.69 -2.53 -8.13
N LEU A 30 2.34 -3.27 -7.21
CA LEU A 30 2.51 -2.88 -5.82
C LEU A 30 4.00 -2.73 -5.49
N ILE A 31 4.34 -1.67 -4.77
CA ILE A 31 5.69 -1.41 -4.27
C ILE A 31 5.65 -1.53 -2.75
N LEU A 32 6.35 -2.51 -2.18
CA LEU A 32 6.35 -2.85 -0.76
C LEU A 32 7.66 -2.40 -0.10
N ASP A 33 7.63 -1.30 0.64
CA ASP A 33 8.78 -0.85 1.42
C ASP A 33 8.64 -1.33 2.88
N ARG A 34 9.64 -2.05 3.40
CA ARG A 34 9.63 -2.63 4.76
C ARG A 34 10.48 -1.88 5.77
N ASP A 35 11.30 -0.93 5.31
CA ASP A 35 12.26 -0.21 6.14
C ASP A 35 11.93 1.29 6.18
N VAL A 36 10.63 1.61 6.19
CA VAL A 36 10.16 2.99 6.35
C VAL A 36 10.17 3.36 7.82
N GLU A 37 10.98 4.36 8.16
CA GLU A 37 10.99 4.95 9.49
C GLU A 37 9.72 5.80 9.68
N ARG A 38 8.89 5.42 10.66
CA ARG A 38 7.71 6.20 11.07
C ARG A 38 7.96 6.76 12.45
N PHE A 39 7.94 8.09 12.55
CA PHE A 39 8.02 8.76 13.83
C PHE A 39 6.62 8.83 14.45
N ASP A 40 6.45 8.16 15.59
CA ASP A 40 5.23 8.26 16.38
C ASP A 40 5.32 9.48 17.30
N LEU A 41 4.56 10.52 16.96
CA LEU A 41 4.51 11.77 17.73
C LEU A 41 3.88 11.58 19.12
N ALA A 42 3.09 10.53 19.36
CA ALA A 42 2.44 10.29 20.64
C ALA A 42 3.39 9.64 21.66
N THR A 43 4.26 8.74 21.19
CA THR A 43 5.21 8.01 22.04
C THR A 43 6.64 8.59 21.96
N GLY A 44 6.93 9.39 20.93
CA GLY A 44 8.28 9.86 20.62
C GLY A 44 9.20 8.77 20.04
N ALA A 45 8.64 7.60 19.70
CA ALA A 45 9.38 6.46 19.19
C ALA A 45 9.58 6.53 17.67
N LEU A 46 10.72 6.03 17.21
CA LEU A 46 10.96 5.72 15.80
C LEU A 46 10.66 4.23 15.60
N ASP A 47 9.60 3.92 14.87
CA ASP A 47 9.23 2.54 14.57
C ASP A 47 9.46 2.20 13.10
N ARG A 48 9.72 0.92 12.82
CA ARG A 48 9.80 0.43 11.44
C ARG A 48 8.40 0.10 10.96
N SER A 49 7.96 0.84 9.95
CA SER A 49 6.68 0.62 9.29
C SER A 49 6.88 -0.03 7.93
N VAL A 50 5.86 -0.79 7.52
CA VAL A 50 5.74 -1.29 6.16
C VAL A 50 4.80 -0.38 5.40
N THR A 51 5.14 -0.04 4.16
CA THR A 51 4.27 0.73 3.28
C THR A 51 4.02 0.03 1.96
N LEU A 52 2.85 0.27 1.38
CA LEU A 52 2.49 -0.18 0.04
C LEU A 52 2.11 1.01 -0.82
N THR A 53 2.80 1.19 -1.94
CA THR A 53 2.50 2.23 -2.93
C THR A 53 1.81 1.64 -4.16
N VAL A 54 0.77 2.31 -4.62
CA VAL A 54 -0.06 1.89 -5.75
C VAL A 54 -0.62 3.09 -6.51
N ARG A 55 -1.04 2.89 -7.76
CA ARG A 55 -1.73 3.91 -8.54
C ARG A 55 -3.14 4.14 -8.00
N LYS A 56 -3.41 5.34 -7.50
CA LYS A 56 -4.68 5.72 -6.86
C LYS A 56 -5.90 5.48 -7.74
N HIS A 57 -5.80 5.75 -9.03
CA HIS A 57 -6.93 5.61 -9.96
C HIS A 57 -7.39 4.15 -10.15
N LEU A 58 -6.57 3.16 -9.79
CA LEU A 58 -6.93 1.74 -9.84
C LEU A 58 -7.71 1.27 -8.60
N LEU A 59 -7.76 2.08 -7.55
CA LEU A 59 -8.48 1.78 -6.31
C LEU A 59 -9.91 2.34 -6.37
N GLN A 60 -10.79 1.65 -7.08
CA GLN A 60 -12.20 2.05 -7.22
C GLN A 60 -13.16 0.91 -6.87
N PRO A 61 -14.00 1.05 -5.82
CA PRO A 61 -14.03 2.17 -4.87
C PRO A 61 -12.78 2.22 -3.97
N LEU A 62 -12.43 3.40 -3.47
CA LEU A 62 -11.37 3.55 -2.46
C LEU A 62 -11.92 3.20 -1.08
N ASP A 63 -11.54 2.02 -0.58
CA ASP A 63 -11.81 1.55 0.77
C ASP A 63 -10.56 1.69 1.67
N ARG A 64 -10.59 2.69 2.55
CA ARG A 64 -9.48 2.97 3.48
C ARG A 64 -9.34 1.95 4.61
N GLN A 65 -10.32 1.05 4.78
CA GLN A 65 -10.27 -0.07 5.72
C GLN A 65 -10.00 -1.40 4.99
N GLY A 66 -9.68 -1.33 3.70
CA GLY A 66 -9.32 -2.48 2.88
C GLY A 66 -7.93 -3.04 3.18
N ALA A 67 -7.51 -3.96 2.31
CA ALA A 67 -6.22 -4.63 2.41
C ALA A 67 -5.64 -4.91 1.02
N PHE A 68 -4.35 -5.22 0.96
CA PHE A 68 -3.68 -5.69 -0.23
C PHE A 68 -3.23 -7.13 -0.04
N ARG A 69 -3.38 -7.96 -1.08
CA ARG A 69 -2.82 -9.30 -1.12
C ARG A 69 -1.63 -9.32 -2.06
N LEU A 70 -0.45 -9.64 -1.53
CA LEU A 70 0.80 -9.72 -2.27
C LEU A 70 1.58 -10.95 -1.82
N ASP A 71 2.03 -11.77 -2.76
CA ASP A 71 2.76 -13.03 -2.50
C ASP A 71 2.07 -13.96 -1.49
N GLY A 72 0.74 -14.05 -1.56
CA GLY A 72 -0.06 -14.86 -0.65
C GLY A 72 -0.24 -14.30 0.76
N LYS A 73 0.40 -13.17 1.09
CA LYS A 73 0.24 -12.44 2.35
C LYS A 73 -0.78 -11.30 2.20
N THR A 74 -1.61 -11.12 3.21
CA THR A 74 -2.53 -9.97 3.31
C THR A 74 -1.87 -8.86 4.12
N TRP A 75 -2.06 -7.63 3.68
CA TRP A 75 -1.54 -6.41 4.30
C TRP A 75 -2.70 -5.44 4.49
N HIS A 76 -3.12 -5.25 5.74
CA HIS A 76 -4.23 -4.37 6.11
C HIS A 76 -3.80 -2.91 6.13
N ILE A 77 -4.65 -2.01 5.61
CA ILE A 77 -4.37 -0.57 5.60
C ILE A 77 -4.51 -0.02 7.04
N ASP A 78 -3.43 0.59 7.54
CA ASP A 78 -3.37 1.27 8.85
C ASP A 78 -3.40 2.80 8.72
N GLY A 79 -3.13 3.32 7.52
CA GLY A 79 -3.19 4.76 7.28
C GLY A 79 -2.63 5.15 5.92
N ILE A 80 -2.67 6.46 5.62
CA ILE A 80 -2.05 7.03 4.43
C ILE A 80 -0.73 7.65 4.85
N ALA A 81 0.37 7.17 4.28
CA ALA A 81 1.70 7.74 4.45
C ALA A 81 1.92 8.93 3.50
N ALA A 82 1.48 8.80 2.24
CA ALA A 82 1.56 9.85 1.23
C ALA A 82 0.45 9.69 0.18
N ASP A 83 -0.01 10.80 -0.40
CA ASP A 83 -0.96 10.83 -1.51
C ASP A 83 -0.65 12.06 -2.38
N ASP A 84 -0.19 11.84 -3.61
CA ASP A 84 0.12 12.89 -4.57
C ASP A 84 -0.98 13.08 -5.64
N GLY A 85 -2.10 12.36 -5.51
CA GLY A 85 -3.20 12.34 -6.46
C GLY A 85 -3.06 11.31 -7.58
N HIS A 86 -1.84 10.86 -7.91
CA HIS A 86 -1.58 9.80 -8.89
C HIS A 86 -1.20 8.49 -8.19
N LEU A 87 -0.29 8.57 -7.24
CA LEU A 87 0.17 7.52 -6.35
C LEU A 87 -0.35 7.77 -4.95
N ILE A 88 -0.64 6.67 -4.29
CA ILE A 88 -0.99 6.66 -2.88
C ILE A 88 -0.16 5.59 -2.19
N THR A 89 0.44 5.97 -1.07
CA THR A 89 1.26 5.11 -0.21
C THR A 89 0.52 4.93 1.10
N PHE A 90 0.25 3.68 1.46
CA PHE A 90 -0.40 3.32 2.71
C PHE A 90 0.61 2.79 3.70
N TYR A 91 0.45 3.12 4.98
CA TYR A 91 0.99 2.29 6.04
C TYR A 91 0.18 1.01 6.11
N VAL A 92 0.85 -0.13 6.21
CA VAL A 92 0.20 -1.44 6.25
C VAL A 92 0.75 -2.34 7.34
N VAL A 93 -0.10 -3.21 7.86
CA VAL A 93 0.22 -4.22 8.87
C VAL A 93 -0.16 -5.62 8.35
N PRO A 94 0.57 -6.68 8.75
CA PRO A 94 0.27 -8.05 8.35
C PRO A 94 -1.09 -8.56 8.84
#